data_AF-A0A9P3QQF1-F1
#
_entry.id   AF-A0A9P3QQF1-F1
#
_cell.length_a   1.000
_cell.length_b   1.000
_cell.length_c   1.000
_cell.angle_alpha   90.00
_cell.angle_beta   90.00
_cell.angle_gamma   90.00
#
_symmetry.space_group_name_H-M   'P 1'
#
loop_
_entity.id
_entity.type
_entity.pdbx_description
1 polymer ?
#
loop_
_entity_poly.entity_id
_entity_poly.type
_entity_poly.pdbx_seq_one_letter_code
_entity_poly.pdbx_strand_id
1 'polypeptide(L)' 'GFEECMRVLKPNGILIFKWNEDQIKLSEILKIIDFEPLFGNKRSKTHWLVFMKEDRE' A
#
# COMPACT_ATOMS: atom_id res chain seq x y z
N GLY A 1 -3.52 10.85 3.48
CA GLY A 1 -3.24 10.50 2.06
C GLY A 1 -3.55 9.04 1.84
N PHE A 2 -2.63 8.14 2.21
CA PHE A 2 -2.84 6.69 2.12
C PHE A 2 -4.10 6.21 2.88
N GLU A 3 -4.28 6.68 4.12
CA GLU A 3 -5.49 6.39 4.92
C GLU A 3 -6.79 6.80 4.22
N GLU A 4 -6.79 7.93 3.51
CA GLU A 4 -7.98 8.41 2.80
C GLU A 4 -8.30 7.49 1.62
N CYS A 5 -7.27 7.00 0.90
CA CYS A 5 -7.44 5.97 -0.12
C CYS A 5 -8.04 4.69 0.47
N MET A 6 -7.61 4.26 1.66
CA MET A 6 -8.19 3.09 2.34
C MET A 6 -9.62 3.37 2.85
N ARG A 7 -9.91 4.57 3.34
CA ARG A 7 -11.22 4.96 3.89
C ARG A 7 -12.31 4.87 2.83
N VAL A 8 -12.05 5.35 1.62
CA VAL A 8 -13.05 5.44 0.54
C VAL A 8 -13.31 4.11 -0.18
N LEU A 9 -12.47 3.09 0.02
CA LEU A 9 -12.72 1.76 -0.54
C LEU A 9 -13.97 1.13 0.09
N LYS A 10 -14.72 0.38 -0.72
CA LYS A 10 -15.74 -0.55 -0.21
C LYS A 10 -15.07 -1.65 0.62
N PRO A 11 -15.81 -2.32 1.50
CA PRO A 11 -15.27 -3.49 2.17
C PRO A 11 -14.72 -4.54 1.19
N ASN A 12 -13.61 -5.17 1.55
CA ASN A 12 -12.82 -6.06 0.70
C ASN A 12 -12.29 -5.39 -0.58
N GLY A 13 -12.32 -4.06 -0.65
CA GLY A 13 -11.77 -3.29 -1.76
C GLY A 13 -10.24 -3.35 -1.79
N ILE A 14 -9.67 -3.28 -2.99
CA ILE A 14 -8.23 -3.39 -3.21
C ILE A 14 -7.62 -2.02 -3.49
N LEU A 15 -6.52 -1.70 -2.82
CA LEU A 15 -5.65 -0.57 -3.13
C LEU A 15 -4.34 -1.09 -3.74
N ILE A 16 -4.06 -0.68 -4.97
CA ILE A 16 -2.76 -0.93 -5.61
C ILE A 16 -1.87 0.31 -5.41
N PHE A 17 -0.75 0.12 -4.73
CA PHE A 17 0.21 1.17 -4.44
C PHE A 17 1.50 0.96 -5.25
N LYS A 18 1.86 1.94 -6.07
CA LYS A 18 3.09 1.94 -6.87
C LYS A 18 4.09 2.93 -6.28
N TRP A 19 5.29 2.47 -5.95
CA TRP A 19 6.33 3.31 -5.35
C TRP A 19 7.68 3.15 -6.05
N ASN A 20 8.43 4.23 -6.27
CA ASN A 20 9.82 4.16 -6.73
C ASN A 20 10.75 4.58 -5.58
N GLU A 21 11.74 3.74 -5.28
CA GLU A 21 12.71 3.95 -4.20
C GLU A 21 13.88 4.90 -4.55
N ASP A 22 13.85 5.58 -5.71
CA ASP A 22 14.94 6.50 -6.13
C ASP A 22 15.18 7.66 -5.15
N GLN A 23 14.12 8.19 -4.54
CA GLN A 23 14.21 9.33 -3.61
C GLN A 23 14.06 8.93 -2.15
N ILE A 24 13.09 8.06 -1.85
CA ILE A 24 12.74 7.64 -0.49
C ILE A 24 12.54 6.13 -0.51
N LYS A 25 13.16 5.42 0.44
CA LYS A 25 13.10 3.96 0.48
C LYS A 25 11.69 3.50 0.84
N LEU A 26 11.26 2.36 0.29
CA LEU A 26 9.95 1.79 0.63
C LEU A 26 9.85 1.52 2.14
N SER A 27 10.93 1.09 2.77
CA SER A 27 10.97 0.81 4.21
C SER A 27 10.72 2.05 5.09
N GLU A 28 10.95 3.26 4.59
CA GLU A 28 10.63 4.50 5.32
C GLU A 28 9.13 4.81 5.21
N ILE A 29 8.55 4.59 4.03
CA ILE A 29 7.11 4.75 3.79
C ILE A 29 6.30 3.69 4.54
N LEU A 30 6.75 2.44 4.59
CA LEU A 30 6.05 1.37 5.32
C LEU A 30 6.01 1.59 6.83
N LYS A 31 6.91 2.40 7.40
CA LYS A 31 6.87 2.75 8.84
C LYS A 31 5.74 3.70 9.21
N ILE A 32 5.18 4.41 8.24
CA ILE A 32 4.10 5.40 8.45
C ILE A 32 2.76 4.94 7.88
N ILE A 33 2.72 3.76 7.24
CA ILE A 33 1.50 3.15 6.73
C ILE A 33 1.06 2.10 7.74
N ASP A 34 -0.09 2.30 8.37
CA ASP A 34 -0.66 1.37 9.37
C ASP A 34 -1.41 0.18 8.76
N PHE A 35 -1.23 -0.07 7.45
CA PHE A 35 -1.87 -1.15 6.72
C PHE A 35 -0.82 -2.12 6.20
N GLU A 36 -1.08 -3.42 6.33
CA GLU A 36 -0.19 -4.46 5.82
C GLU A 36 -0.56 -4.82 4.36
N PRO A 37 0.43 -4.93 3.45
CA PRO A 37 0.17 -5.39 2.09
C PRO A 37 -0.10 -6.90 2.07
N LEU A 38 -1.08 -7.34 1.29
CA LEU A 38 -1.34 -8.76 1.04
C LEU A 38 -0.19 -9.43 0.30
N PHE A 39 0.30 -8.77 -0.74
CA PHE A 39 1.44 -9.20 -1.54
C PHE A 39 1.99 -8.03 -2.35
N GLY A 40 3.13 -8.24 -2.96
CA GLY A 40 3.75 -7.25 -3.83
C GLY A 40 4.76 -7.83 -4.80
N ASN A 41 5.19 -6.99 -5.73
CA ASN A 41 6.24 -7.31 -6.68
C ASN A 41 7.21 -6.13 -6.80
N LYS A 42 8.49 -6.43 -7.01
CA LYS A 42 9.54 -5.44 -7.25
C LYS A 42 10.14 -5.65 -8.64
N ARG A 43 10.19 -4.58 -9.43
CA ARG A 43 10.95 -4.52 -10.68
C ARG A 43 11.92 -3.36 -10.65
N SER A 44 13.23 -3.66 -10.67
CA SER A 44 14.29 -2.67 -10.43
C SER A 44 14.03 -1.88 -9.15
N LYS A 45 13.83 -0.56 -9.22
CA LYS A 45 13.58 0.31 -8.06
C LYS A 45 12.10 0.57 -7.80
N THR A 46 11.21 0.06 -8.68
CA THR A 46 9.76 0.23 -8.54
C THR A 46 9.15 -0.96 -7.82
N HIS A 47 8.35 -0.68 -6.80
CA HIS A 47 7.53 -1.64 -6.06
C HIS A 47 6.06 -1.44 -6.39
N TRP A 48 5.36 -2.55 -6.46
CA TRP A 48 3.92 -2.62 -6.49
C TRP A 48 3.48 -3.39 -5.25
N LEU A 49 2.68 -2.77 -4.41
CA LEU A 49 2.10 -3.38 -3.23
C LEU A 49 0.58 -3.40 -3.40
N VAL A 50 -0.03 -4.48 -2.94
CA VAL A 50 -1.48 -4.66 -2.98
C VAL A 50 -1.98 -4.74 -1.55
N PHE A 51 -2.90 -3.86 -1.19
CA PHE A 51 -3.56 -3.82 0.11
C PHE A 51 -5.04 -4.13 -0.07
N MET A 52 -5.66 -4.69 0.96
CA MET A 52 -7.10 -4.92 1.00
C MET A 52 -7.70 -4.23 2.22
N LYS A 53 -8.84 -3.57 2.02
CA LYS A 53 -9.63 -3.04 3.13
C LYS A 53 -10.32 -4.21 3.81
N GLU A 54 -9.90 -4.53 5.02
CA GLU A 54 -10.60 -5.50 5.86
C GLU A 54 -12.05 -5.08 6.09
N ASP A 55 -12.96 -6.04 6.00
CA ASP A 55 -14.32 -5.87 6.49
C ASP A 55 -14.25 -5.88 8.02
N ARG A 56 -14.57 -4.75 8.65
CA ARG A 56 -14.79 -4.73 10.09
C ARG A 56 -16.22 -5.20 10.29
N GLU A 57 -16.40 -6.49 10.60
CA GLU A 57 -17.66 -6.98 11.18
C GLU A 57 -18.00 -6.24 12.48
#